data_AF-A0A949ZV78-F1
#
_entry.id   AF-A0A949ZV78-F1
#
_cell.length_a   1.000
_cell.length_b   1.000
_cell.length_c   1.000
_cell.angle_alpha   90.00
_cell.angle_beta   90.00
_cell.angle_gamma   90.00
#
_symmetry.space_group_name_H-M   'P 1'
#
loop_
_entity.id
_entity.type
_entity.pdbx_description
1 polymer ?
#
loop_
_entity_poly.entity_id
_entity_poly.type
_entity_poly.pdbx_seq_one_letter_code
_entity_poly.pdbx_strand_id
1 'polypeptide(L)'
;MIPPHRSVVLVTGMSGTGKSSALAELAGRGHRVLDTDDPGWIFESHTPSGTEPLWDLEKMGALLDRHRAGSLFIAGCVANQRVLYGRFDAVVLLSAPVDVILERVQYRANPFGSTPADRAKMAGDLTAFEPLLRAGADHEIVTTLPIADVVTTLEHIASSARRAPR
;
A
#
# COMPACT_ATOMS: atom_id res chain seq x y z
N MET A 1 -8.49 -14.83 -29.53
CA MET A 1 -7.41 -14.61 -28.56
C MET A 1 -8.01 -13.81 -27.41
N ILE A 2 -8.14 -14.41 -26.22
CA ILE A 2 -8.63 -13.68 -25.04
C ILE A 2 -7.53 -12.68 -24.68
N PRO A 3 -7.82 -11.38 -24.57
CA PRO A 3 -6.81 -10.42 -24.14
C PRO A 3 -6.26 -10.86 -22.78
N PRO A 4 -4.93 -10.80 -22.56
CA PRO A 4 -4.36 -11.20 -21.29
C PRO A 4 -5.00 -10.38 -20.17
N HIS A 5 -5.40 -11.05 -19.09
CA HIS A 5 -5.94 -10.42 -17.90
C HIS A 5 -4.97 -9.35 -17.41
N ARG A 6 -5.44 -8.12 -17.19
CA ARG A 6 -4.67 -6.97 -16.72
C ARG A 6 -5.34 -6.41 -15.48
N SER A 7 -4.63 -6.35 -14.37
CA SER A 7 -5.10 -5.69 -13.16
C SER A 7 -3.99 -4.92 -12.46
N VAL A 8 -4.34 -3.77 -11.89
CA VAL A 8 -3.45 -2.98 -11.03
C VAL A 8 -4.09 -2.81 -9.67
N VAL A 9 -3.41 -3.28 -8.64
CA VAL A 9 -3.89 -3.23 -7.26
C VAL A 9 -2.97 -2.32 -6.45
N LEU A 10 -3.55 -1.32 -5.80
CA LEU A 10 -2.86 -0.54 -4.77
C LEU A 10 -2.97 -1.28 -3.43
N VAL A 11 -1.83 -1.53 -2.79
CA VAL A 11 -1.72 -2.06 -1.44
C VAL A 11 -1.30 -0.90 -0.53
N THR A 12 -2.27 -0.29 0.16
CA THR A 12 -2.05 0.85 1.07
C THR A 12 -2.17 0.42 2.52
N GLY A 13 -1.84 1.33 3.44
CA GLY A 13 -1.89 1.07 4.88
C GLY A 13 -0.76 1.75 5.63
N MET A 14 -0.93 1.89 6.94
CA MET A 14 0.04 2.55 7.80
C MET A 14 1.37 1.77 7.87
N SER A 15 2.43 2.41 8.37
CA SER A 15 3.71 1.73 8.59
C SER A 15 3.53 0.54 9.55
N GLY A 16 4.11 -0.62 9.22
CA GLY A 16 4.05 -1.84 10.03
C GLY A 16 2.85 -2.76 9.76
N THR A 17 1.95 -2.40 8.85
CA THR A 17 0.83 -3.27 8.44
C THR A 17 1.21 -4.39 7.48
N GLY A 18 2.49 -4.53 7.12
CA GLY A 18 2.99 -5.67 6.32
C GLY A 18 3.01 -5.48 4.81
N LYS A 19 2.85 -4.25 4.29
CA LYS A 19 2.91 -3.95 2.84
C LYS A 19 4.15 -4.53 2.15
N SER A 20 5.35 -4.21 2.63
CA SER A 20 6.60 -4.69 2.02
C SER A 20 6.75 -6.22 2.11
N SER A 21 6.29 -6.84 3.21
CA SER A 21 6.26 -8.30 3.33
C SER A 21 5.31 -8.95 2.32
N ALA A 22 4.14 -8.35 2.08
CA ALA A 22 3.18 -8.84 1.11
C ALA A 22 3.74 -8.71 -0.32
N LEU A 23 4.42 -7.60 -0.63
CA LEU A 23 5.09 -7.41 -1.91
C LEU A 23 6.23 -8.41 -2.14
N ALA A 24 7.04 -8.68 -1.12
CA ALA A 24 8.12 -9.66 -1.22
C ALA A 24 7.58 -11.07 -1.53
N GLU A 25 6.52 -11.49 -0.84
CA GLU A 25 5.86 -12.78 -1.09
C GLU A 25 5.17 -12.80 -2.47
N LEU A 26 4.49 -11.73 -2.89
CA LEU A 26 3.92 -11.60 -4.24
C LEU A 26 4.98 -11.72 -5.34
N ALA A 27 6.14 -11.08 -5.15
CA ALA A 27 7.28 -11.21 -6.07
C ALA A 27 7.81 -12.64 -6.10
N GLY A 28 7.91 -13.30 -4.94
CA GLY A 28 8.26 -14.72 -4.82
C GLY A 28 7.31 -15.66 -5.57
N ARG A 29 6.03 -15.28 -5.68
CA ARG A 29 5.00 -15.98 -6.47
C ARG A 29 4.97 -15.58 -7.96
N GLY A 30 5.87 -14.70 -8.40
CA GLY A 30 6.02 -14.31 -9.80
C GLY A 30 5.16 -13.12 -10.26
N HIS A 31 4.52 -12.40 -9.34
CA HIS A 31 3.76 -11.19 -9.68
C HIS A 31 4.68 -10.00 -9.91
N ARG A 32 4.21 -9.04 -10.71
CA ARG A 32 4.88 -7.75 -10.84
C ARG A 32 4.53 -6.90 -9.63
N VAL A 33 5.56 -6.39 -8.95
CA VAL A 33 5.40 -5.54 -7.78
C VAL A 33 6.16 -4.23 -7.95
N LEU A 34 5.72 -3.20 -7.24
CA LEU A 34 6.43 -1.94 -7.08
C LEU A 34 6.24 -1.41 -5.66
N ASP A 35 7.32 -1.18 -4.93
CA ASP A 35 7.28 -0.40 -3.70
C ASP A 35 7.56 1.07 -4.04
N THR A 36 6.62 1.96 -3.72
CA THR A 36 6.79 3.40 -4.02
C THR A 36 7.59 4.14 -2.95
N ASP A 37 7.93 3.46 -1.85
CA ASP A 37 8.91 3.96 -0.88
C ASP A 37 10.35 3.91 -1.45
N ASP A 38 10.57 3.18 -2.56
CA ASP A 38 11.84 3.21 -3.30
C ASP A 38 12.11 4.59 -3.92
N PRO A 39 13.40 5.00 -4.07
CA PRO A 39 13.74 6.31 -4.60
C PRO A 39 13.15 6.59 -5.99
N GLY A 40 12.62 7.80 -6.18
CA GLY A 40 12.22 8.33 -7.49
C GLY A 40 10.71 8.36 -7.75
N TRP A 41 9.89 7.78 -6.87
CA TRP A 41 8.42 7.83 -6.94
C TRP A 41 7.80 8.93 -6.09
N ILE A 42 8.50 9.32 -5.02
CA ILE A 42 8.06 10.31 -4.04
C ILE A 42 8.94 11.56 -4.15
N PHE A 43 8.32 12.73 -4.00
CA PHE A 43 9.00 13.99 -3.73
C PHE A 43 8.48 14.59 -2.42
N GLU A 44 9.32 15.40 -1.76
CA GLU A 44 8.93 16.13 -0.56
C GLU A 44 8.20 17.41 -0.95
N SER A 45 6.94 17.53 -0.52
CA SER A 45 6.15 18.75 -0.65
C SER A 45 6.27 19.56 0.63
N HIS A 46 6.59 20.85 0.52
CA HIS A 46 6.66 21.75 1.67
C HIS A 46 5.26 22.26 2.03
N THR A 47 4.85 22.01 3.26
CA THR A 47 3.60 22.53 3.85
C THR A 47 3.95 23.45 5.03
N PRO A 48 3.00 24.29 5.49
CA PRO A 48 3.20 25.08 6.71
C PRO A 48 3.53 24.24 7.96
N SER A 49 3.16 22.96 7.96
CA SER A 49 3.35 22.01 9.06
C SER A 49 4.61 21.13 8.93
N GLY A 50 5.40 21.31 7.88
CA GLY A 50 6.58 20.50 7.58
C GLY A 50 6.59 19.92 6.16
N THR A 51 7.46 18.94 5.90
CA THR A 51 7.49 18.23 4.62
C THR A 51 6.54 17.03 4.63
N GLU A 52 5.86 16.82 3.52
CA GLU A 52 4.97 15.68 3.31
C GLU A 52 5.37 14.93 2.04
N PRO A 53 5.58 13.60 2.11
CA PRO A 53 5.89 12.80 0.93
C PRO A 53 4.67 12.68 0.04
N LEU A 54 4.81 13.07 -1.23
CA LEU A 54 3.77 12.93 -2.25
C LEU A 54 4.28 12.11 -3.43
N TRP A 55 3.41 11.33 -4.05
CA TRP A 55 3.74 10.68 -5.32
C TRP A 55 3.91 11.69 -6.45
N ASP A 56 4.92 11.46 -7.28
CA ASP A 56 5.05 12.03 -8.61
C ASP A 56 3.95 11.44 -9.51
N LEU A 57 2.85 12.19 -9.66
CA LEU A 57 1.66 11.73 -10.38
C LEU A 57 1.93 11.49 -11.87
N GLU A 58 2.91 12.16 -12.47
CA GLU A 58 3.27 11.95 -13.87
C GLU A 58 3.96 10.60 -14.05
N LYS A 59 4.96 10.29 -13.21
CA LYS A 59 5.63 8.99 -13.24
C LYS A 59 4.69 7.84 -12.91
N MET A 60 3.87 8.00 -11.87
CA MET A 60 2.86 7.01 -11.50
C MET A 60 1.88 6.81 -12.66
N GLY A 61 1.43 7.91 -13.29
CA GLY A 61 0.55 7.83 -14.43
C GLY A 61 1.16 7.09 -15.62
N ALA A 62 2.40 7.43 -15.98
CA ALA A 62 3.13 6.78 -17.07
C ALA A 62 3.36 5.28 -16.81
N LEU A 63 3.63 4.88 -15.55
CA LEU A 63 3.72 3.48 -15.16
C LEU A 63 2.39 2.75 -15.40
N LEU A 64 1.28 3.30 -14.90
CA LEU A 64 -0.05 2.72 -15.04
C LEU A 64 -0.45 2.60 -16.52
N ASP A 65 -0.09 3.61 -17.32
CA ASP A 65 -0.30 3.66 -18.76
C ASP A 65 0.60 2.72 -19.55
N ARG A 66 1.63 2.10 -18.97
CA ARG A 66 2.49 1.12 -19.65
C ARG A 66 2.13 -0.33 -19.32
N HIS A 67 1.37 -0.56 -18.26
CA HIS A 67 0.98 -1.91 -17.88
C HIS A 67 -0.08 -2.48 -18.84
N ARG A 68 0.19 -3.67 -19.41
CA ARG A 68 -0.64 -4.28 -20.48
C ARG A 68 -1.17 -5.68 -20.17
N ALA A 69 -0.57 -6.40 -19.24
CA ALA A 69 -0.88 -7.81 -18.98
C ALA A 69 -0.36 -8.24 -17.60
N GLY A 70 -1.04 -9.23 -17.01
CA GLY A 70 -0.77 -9.74 -15.67
C GLY A 70 -1.35 -8.86 -14.56
N SER A 71 -1.03 -9.22 -13.32
CA SER A 71 -1.34 -8.41 -12.14
C SER A 71 -0.12 -7.58 -11.75
N LEU A 72 -0.34 -6.29 -11.49
CA LEU A 72 0.65 -5.36 -10.93
C LEU A 72 0.20 -4.92 -9.55
N PHE A 73 0.99 -5.19 -8.52
CA PHE A 73 0.75 -4.72 -7.15
C PHE A 73 1.68 -3.56 -6.83
N ILE A 74 1.12 -2.45 -6.36
CA ILE A 74 1.86 -1.25 -6.02
C ILE A 74 1.66 -0.99 -4.53
N ALA A 75 2.73 -0.91 -3.74
CA ALA A 75 2.65 -0.50 -2.34
C ALA A 75 2.96 0.99 -2.17
N GLY A 76 2.21 1.66 -1.30
CA GLY A 76 2.51 3.01 -0.85
C GLY A 76 1.43 3.56 0.06
N CYS A 77 1.76 4.61 0.81
CA CYS A 77 0.81 5.31 1.66
C CYS A 77 1.22 6.79 1.77
N VAL A 78 0.73 7.60 0.82
CA VAL A 78 1.01 9.05 0.74
C VAL A 78 -0.30 9.84 0.58
N ALA A 79 -0.28 11.12 0.96
CA ALA A 79 -1.52 11.92 1.03
C ALA A 79 -2.24 12.12 -0.31
N ASN A 80 -1.50 12.20 -1.43
CA ASN A 80 -2.09 12.37 -2.75
C ASN A 80 -2.47 11.06 -3.46
N GLN A 81 -2.31 9.89 -2.82
CA GLN A 81 -2.61 8.59 -3.48
C GLN A 81 -4.05 8.50 -4.01
N ARG A 82 -4.99 9.16 -3.32
CA ARG A 82 -6.41 9.23 -3.71
C ARG A 82 -6.65 9.78 -5.11
N VAL A 83 -5.75 10.63 -5.62
CA VAL A 83 -5.85 11.22 -6.96
C VAL A 83 -5.82 10.14 -8.05
N LEU A 84 -5.19 9.00 -7.78
CA LEU A 84 -5.05 7.89 -8.72
C LEU A 84 -6.01 6.72 -8.44
N TYR A 85 -6.92 6.81 -7.45
CA TYR A 85 -7.83 5.70 -7.11
C TYR A 85 -8.63 5.20 -8.31
N GLY A 86 -9.14 6.09 -9.17
CA GLY A 86 -9.85 5.69 -10.39
C GLY A 86 -8.98 5.05 -11.49
N ARG A 87 -7.66 4.93 -11.26
CA ARG A 87 -6.71 4.26 -12.15
C ARG A 87 -6.26 2.89 -11.66
N PHE A 88 -6.58 2.53 -10.42
CA PHE A 88 -6.41 1.18 -9.90
C PHE A 88 -7.68 0.36 -10.15
N ASP A 89 -7.50 -0.93 -10.40
CA ASP A 89 -8.60 -1.88 -10.52
C ASP A 89 -9.11 -2.31 -9.13
N ALA A 90 -8.26 -2.21 -8.10
CA ALA A 90 -8.64 -2.30 -6.69
C ALA A 90 -7.69 -1.49 -5.78
N VAL A 91 -8.22 -0.91 -4.71
CA VAL A 91 -7.45 -0.33 -3.60
C VAL A 91 -7.67 -1.19 -2.35
N VAL A 92 -6.61 -1.81 -1.85
CA VAL A 92 -6.63 -2.69 -0.69
C VAL A 92 -5.90 -2.04 0.47
N LEU A 93 -6.61 -1.82 1.57
CA LEU A 93 -6.03 -1.41 2.84
C LEU A 93 -5.51 -2.65 3.59
N LEU A 94 -4.21 -2.68 3.89
CA LEU A 94 -3.67 -3.55 4.93
C LEU A 94 -3.73 -2.81 6.27
N SER A 95 -4.50 -3.35 7.21
CA SER A 95 -4.60 -2.86 8.58
C SER A 95 -4.06 -3.89 9.56
N ALA A 96 -3.80 -3.46 10.80
CA ALA A 96 -3.48 -4.35 11.90
C ALA A 96 -3.80 -3.64 13.22
N PRO A 97 -4.14 -4.40 14.27
CA PRO A 97 -4.22 -3.86 15.62
C PRO A 97 -2.93 -3.11 16.00
N VAL A 98 -3.06 -2.00 16.73
CA VAL A 98 -1.93 -1.13 17.07
C VAL A 98 -0.85 -1.88 17.86
N ASP A 99 -1.24 -2.75 18.77
CA ASP A 99 -0.35 -3.62 19.54
C ASP A 99 0.47 -4.54 18.64
N VAL A 100 -0.14 -5.13 17.61
CA VAL A 100 0.55 -5.97 16.61
C VAL A 100 1.53 -5.14 15.78
N ILE A 101 1.15 -3.93 15.36
CA ILE A 101 2.05 -3.02 14.64
C ILE A 101 3.24 -2.64 15.50
N LEU A 102 3.00 -2.30 16.77
CA LEU A 102 4.03 -1.92 17.73
C LEU A 102 4.99 -3.09 18.02
N GLU A 103 4.49 -4.31 18.13
CA GLU A 103 5.31 -5.51 18.30
C GLU A 103 6.21 -5.74 17.08
N ARG A 104 5.67 -5.73 15.86
CA ARG A 104 6.44 -5.91 14.61
C ARG A 104 7.58 -4.91 14.47
N VAL A 105 7.32 -3.68 14.87
CA VAL A 105 8.28 -2.59 14.75
C VAL A 105 9.41 -2.70 15.78
N GLN A 106 9.24 -3.42 16.89
CA GLN A 106 10.34 -3.69 17.82
C GLN A 106 11.41 -4.61 17.23
N TYR A 107 11.03 -5.51 16.31
CA TYR A 107 11.93 -6.53 15.77
C TYR A 107 12.51 -6.19 14.40
N ARG A 108 12.18 -5.03 13.81
CA ARG A 108 12.75 -4.61 12.52
C ARG A 108 14.12 -3.95 12.70
N ALA A 109 14.96 -4.03 11.68
CA ALA A 109 16.29 -3.41 11.69
C ALA A 109 16.27 -1.86 11.73
N ASN A 110 15.14 -1.23 11.39
CA ASN A 110 14.97 0.22 11.43
C ASN A 110 14.64 0.70 12.86
N PRO A 111 15.39 1.67 13.43
CA PRO A 111 15.21 2.15 14.80
C PRO A 111 13.87 2.85 15.07
N PHE A 112 13.14 3.30 14.05
CA PHE A 112 11.87 4.00 14.23
C PHE A 112 10.85 3.10 14.96
N GLY A 113 10.18 3.62 16.00
CA GLY A 113 9.21 2.87 16.82
C GLY A 113 9.78 2.20 18.07
N SER A 114 11.10 2.30 18.27
CA SER A 114 11.78 1.78 19.46
C SER A 114 11.56 2.65 20.70
N THR A 115 11.26 3.94 20.52
CA THR A 115 11.04 4.88 21.63
C THR A 115 9.54 5.04 21.98
N PRO A 116 9.19 5.37 23.23
CA PRO A 116 7.80 5.71 23.58
C PRO A 116 7.21 6.84 22.74
N ALA A 117 8.03 7.83 22.35
CA ALA A 117 7.60 8.94 21.50
C ALA A 117 7.23 8.48 20.09
N ASP A 118 8.04 7.59 19.49
CA ASP A 118 7.72 7.00 18.18
C ASP A 118 6.43 6.17 18.24
N ARG A 119 6.26 5.37 19.32
CA ARG A 119 5.05 4.56 19.50
C ARG A 119 3.80 5.42 19.66
N ALA A 120 3.89 6.51 20.43
CA ALA A 120 2.80 7.47 20.59
C ALA A 120 2.47 8.16 19.25
N LYS A 121 3.50 8.54 18.48
CA LYS A 121 3.33 9.10 17.14
C LYS A 121 2.65 8.11 16.21
N MET A 122 3.11 6.86 16.15
CA MET A 122 2.51 5.81 15.32
C MET A 122 1.04 5.57 15.67
N ALA A 123 0.70 5.52 16.97
CA ALA A 123 -0.69 5.38 17.42
C ALA A 123 -1.54 6.60 17.04
N GLY A 124 -0.98 7.82 17.15
CA GLY A 124 -1.62 9.06 16.69
C GLY A 124 -1.87 9.05 15.18
N ASP A 125 -0.87 8.68 14.39
CA ASP A 125 -0.95 8.60 12.93
C ASP A 125 -2.00 7.53 12.52
N LEU A 126 -2.02 6.36 13.16
CA LEU A 126 -3.04 5.34 12.93
C LEU A 126 -4.45 5.89 13.18
N THR A 127 -4.64 6.57 14.31
CA THR A 127 -5.94 7.16 14.69
C THR A 127 -6.38 8.24 13.69
N ALA A 128 -5.45 9.04 13.19
CA ALA A 128 -5.72 10.14 12.27
C ALA A 128 -5.99 9.67 10.83
N PHE A 129 -5.21 8.71 10.32
CA PHE A 129 -5.17 8.40 8.90
C PHE A 129 -5.85 7.10 8.52
N GLU A 130 -5.88 6.07 9.38
CA GLU A 130 -6.50 4.80 9.04
C GLU A 130 -8.00 4.93 8.67
N PRO A 131 -8.83 5.74 9.37
CA PRO A 131 -10.20 5.97 8.95
C PRO A 131 -10.32 6.56 7.53
N LEU A 132 -9.39 7.44 7.16
CA LEU A 132 -9.35 8.06 5.82
C LEU A 132 -8.93 7.04 4.75
N LEU A 133 -7.94 6.19 5.05
CA LEU A 133 -7.53 5.10 4.18
C LEU A 133 -8.66 4.10 3.97
N ARG A 134 -9.35 3.74 5.06
CA ARG A 134 -10.49 2.81 5.05
C ARG A 134 -11.66 3.34 4.22
N ALA A 135 -11.98 4.63 4.35
CA ALA A 135 -13.01 5.26 3.53
C ALA A 135 -12.68 5.26 2.03
N GLY A 136 -11.39 5.16 1.66
CA GLY A 136 -10.93 5.14 0.28
C GLY A 136 -10.67 3.75 -0.32
N ALA A 137 -10.67 2.70 0.50
CA ALA A 137 -10.35 1.35 0.09
C ALA A 137 -11.59 0.61 -0.44
N ASP A 138 -11.42 -0.27 -1.43
CA ASP A 138 -12.46 -1.24 -1.83
C ASP A 138 -12.50 -2.44 -0.88
N HIS A 139 -11.32 -2.81 -0.37
CA HIS A 139 -11.11 -3.98 0.45
C HIS A 139 -10.20 -3.64 1.63
N GLU A 140 -10.46 -4.26 2.76
CA GLU A 140 -9.58 -4.23 3.92
C GLU A 140 -9.14 -5.65 4.26
N ILE A 141 -7.84 -5.84 4.48
CA ILE A 141 -7.27 -7.09 4.97
C ILE A 141 -6.59 -6.79 6.31
N VAL A 142 -7.14 -7.37 7.38
CA VAL A 142 -6.52 -7.32 8.70
C VAL A 142 -5.36 -8.32 8.73
N THR A 143 -4.14 -7.83 8.85
CA THR A 143 -2.91 -8.63 8.66
C THR A 143 -2.48 -9.43 9.90
N THR A 144 -3.42 -9.82 10.75
CA THR A 144 -3.14 -10.78 11.85
C THR A 144 -3.02 -12.23 11.36
N LEU A 145 -3.27 -12.45 10.08
CA LEU A 145 -3.13 -13.73 9.38
C LEU A 145 -1.67 -13.98 8.93
N PRO A 146 -1.28 -15.24 8.66
CA PRO A 146 -0.04 -15.56 7.97
C PRO A 146 0.10 -14.80 6.66
N ILE A 147 1.34 -14.39 6.33
CA ILE A 147 1.60 -13.59 5.12
C ILE A 147 1.13 -14.29 3.83
N ALA A 148 1.21 -15.62 3.80
CA ALA A 148 0.77 -16.42 2.67
C ALA A 148 -0.74 -16.26 2.40
N ASP A 149 -1.56 -16.14 3.45
CA ASP A 149 -3.02 -15.98 3.34
C ASP A 149 -3.40 -14.57 2.92
N VAL A 150 -2.67 -13.56 3.41
CA VAL A 150 -2.78 -12.17 2.97
C VAL A 150 -2.52 -12.08 1.47
N VAL A 151 -1.44 -12.70 0.98
CA VAL A 151 -1.10 -12.68 -0.44
C VAL A 151 -2.11 -13.44 -1.29
N THR A 152 -2.57 -14.61 -0.84
CA THR A 152 -3.64 -15.35 -1.54
C THR A 152 -4.91 -14.50 -1.68
N THR A 153 -5.26 -13.73 -0.65
CA THR A 153 -6.40 -12.80 -0.70
C THR A 153 -6.16 -11.67 -1.71
N LEU A 154 -4.95 -11.09 -1.75
CA LEU A 154 -4.58 -10.09 -2.76
C LEU A 154 -4.67 -10.63 -4.19
N GLU A 155 -4.26 -11.88 -4.42
CA GLU A 155 -4.36 -12.55 -5.72
C GLU A 155 -5.83 -12.77 -6.13
N HIS A 156 -6.70 -13.15 -5.19
CA HIS A 156 -8.14 -13.26 -5.42
C HIS A 156 -8.79 -11.92 -5.75
N ILE A 157 -8.42 -10.85 -5.05
CA ILE A 157 -8.87 -9.49 -5.38
C ILE A 157 -8.38 -9.11 -6.78
N ALA A 158 -7.10 -9.31 -7.08
CA ALA A 158 -6.52 -8.93 -8.37
C ALA A 158 -7.17 -9.69 -9.55
N SER A 159 -7.56 -10.95 -9.38
CA SER A 159 -8.20 -11.77 -10.43
C SER A 159 -9.70 -11.51 -10.62
N SER A 160 -10.36 -10.94 -9.60
CA SER A 160 -11.77 -10.55 -9.66
C SER A 160 -11.98 -9.08 -10.01
N ALA A 161 -10.94 -8.25 -9.81
CA ALA A 161 -10.95 -6.83 -10.07
C ALA A 161 -11.26 -6.55 -11.54
N ARG A 162 -12.36 -5.84 -11.76
CA ARG A 162 -12.70 -5.23 -13.04
C ARG A 162 -12.75 -3.73 -12.82
N ARG A 163 -12.11 -2.97 -13.70
CA ARG A 163 -12.12 -1.50 -13.65
C ARG A 163 -13.57 -0.99 -13.63
N ALA A 164 -14.06 -0.62 -12.45
CA ALA A 164 -15.33 0.06 -12.27
C ALA A 164 -15.06 1.57 -12.15
N PRO A 165 -15.86 2.44 -12.79
CA PRO A 165 -15.76 3.87 -12.55
C PRO A 165 -16.13 4.15 -11.09
N ARG A 166 -15.21 4.82 -10.37
CA ARG A 166 -15.44 5.38 -9.03
C ARG A 166 -15.85 6.84 -9.13
#